data_AF-A0A7X7BR68-F1
#
_entry.id   AF-A0A7X7BR68-F1
#
_cell.length_a   1.000
_cell.length_b   1.000
_cell.length_c   1.000
_cell.angle_alpha   90.00
_cell.angle_beta   90.00
_cell.angle_gamma   90.00
#
_symmetry.space_group_name_H-M   'P 1'
#
loop_
_entity.id
_entity.type
_entity.pdbx_description
1 polymer ?
#
loop_
_entity_poly.entity_id
_entity_poly.type
_entity_poly.pdbx_seq_one_letter_code
_entity_poly.pdbx_strand_id
1 'polypeptide(L)'
;MKKNSNLKLQKSKAHSYRFTVGRFLQVAVALVFLVFTARFLYIGISKTVNGENLSERTKELYKRNQIIKATRGTIYDRNGLAIAEESHLYTIYAILDKSSINYKNKPEYVVNKSETAEKLAKVLPMSADKIYQYLTPKHKAFQVQFGTAGSGLTSKQKKKIEAMKLPGIKFLATPSRLYPNGNFASHVVGLAQPIYDKKTNAQNLVGTMGIEAYFNKTLTGTDGYRISSVDASEYQMPNGNQVYRPVKNGNNLYLTLDSQLQSYLESHMTDVQKAYDPTSITAVVEDMKTGKILAASQRPTFNPQTRKGLTKAYRNILVQDTYEPGSVFK
;
A
#
# COMPACT_ATOMS: atom_id res chain seq x y z
N MET A 1 42.80 -39.68 87.22
CA MET A 1 43.50 -40.31 86.07
C MET A 1 43.03 -39.66 84.78
N LYS A 2 43.90 -38.88 84.11
CA LYS A 2 43.64 -38.29 82.79
C LYS A 2 43.61 -39.40 81.73
N LYS A 3 42.57 -39.48 80.91
CA LYS A 3 42.56 -40.26 79.66
C LYS A 3 42.42 -39.28 78.50
N ASN A 4 43.56 -38.95 77.89
CA ASN A 4 43.62 -38.36 76.56
C ASN A 4 43.35 -39.47 75.53
N SER A 5 42.25 -39.39 74.78
CA SER A 5 42.09 -40.17 73.55
C SER A 5 42.39 -39.29 72.34
N ASN A 6 43.61 -39.43 71.81
CA ASN A 6 44.00 -38.89 70.52
C ASN A 6 43.33 -39.70 69.39
N LEU A 7 42.20 -39.22 68.86
CA LEU A 7 41.63 -39.72 67.61
C LEU A 7 42.31 -39.00 66.42
N LYS A 8 43.39 -39.60 65.89
CA LYS A 8 43.92 -39.25 64.56
C LYS A 8 42.92 -39.71 63.49
N LEU A 9 42.16 -38.78 62.91
CA LEU A 9 41.36 -38.99 61.71
C LEU A 9 42.27 -39.32 60.51
N GLN A 10 42.42 -40.61 60.19
CA GLN A 10 42.99 -41.03 58.91
C GLN A 10 42.03 -40.64 57.77
N LYS A 11 42.35 -39.59 57.03
CA LYS A 11 41.62 -39.21 55.81
C LYS A 11 41.80 -40.32 54.76
N SER A 12 40.71 -41.01 54.43
CA SER A 12 40.65 -42.02 53.36
C SER A 12 41.17 -41.48 52.03
N LYS A 13 41.95 -42.29 51.29
CA LYS A 13 42.48 -41.95 49.95
C LYS A 13 41.37 -41.47 49.00
N ALA A 14 40.14 -41.97 49.13
CA ALA A 14 38.99 -41.55 48.33
C ALA A 14 38.60 -40.07 48.53
N HIS A 15 38.78 -39.51 49.73
CA HIS A 15 38.57 -38.09 50.00
C HIS A 15 39.61 -37.21 49.30
N SER A 16 40.85 -37.69 49.19
CA SER A 16 41.93 -37.00 48.45
C SER A 16 41.65 -36.99 46.94
N TYR A 17 41.22 -38.12 46.36
CA TYR A 17 40.93 -38.19 44.92
C TYR A 17 39.71 -37.34 44.52
N ARG A 18 38.64 -37.28 45.32
CA ARG A 18 37.48 -36.40 45.08
C ARG A 18 37.85 -34.93 45.10
N PHE A 19 38.77 -34.54 45.99
CA PHE A 19 39.29 -33.18 46.06
C PHE A 19 40.15 -32.83 44.83
N THR A 20 41.01 -33.75 44.37
CA THR A 20 41.83 -33.55 43.16
C THR A 20 40.97 -33.48 41.89
N VAL A 21 39.99 -34.37 41.73
CA VAL A 21 39.08 -34.37 40.56
C VAL A 21 38.19 -33.13 40.54
N GLY A 22 37.65 -32.71 41.69
CA GLY A 22 36.86 -31.47 41.79
C GLY A 22 37.67 -30.23 41.41
N ARG A 23 38.95 -30.17 41.82
CA ARG A 23 39.85 -29.08 41.47
C ARG A 23 40.18 -29.06 39.97
N PHE A 24 40.36 -30.23 39.36
CA PHE A 24 40.54 -30.35 37.91
C PHE A 24 39.29 -29.90 37.13
N LEU A 25 38.10 -30.32 37.57
CA LEU A 25 36.83 -29.88 36.98
C LEU A 25 36.64 -28.37 37.09
N GLN A 26 36.95 -27.79 38.25
CA GLN A 26 36.85 -26.35 38.48
C GLN A 26 37.81 -25.56 37.57
N VAL A 27 39.04 -26.05 37.38
CA VAL A 27 40.00 -25.46 36.44
C VAL A 27 39.52 -25.60 34.98
N ALA A 28 38.97 -26.75 34.61
CA ALA A 28 38.42 -26.97 33.26
C ALA A 28 37.23 -26.02 32.97
N VAL A 29 36.31 -25.86 33.92
CA VAL A 29 35.18 -24.92 33.81
C VAL A 29 35.69 -23.47 33.74
N ALA A 30 36.68 -23.12 34.56
CA ALA A 30 37.28 -21.79 34.54
C ALA A 30 37.97 -21.49 33.18
N LEU A 31 38.65 -22.48 32.59
CA LEU A 31 39.26 -22.35 31.27
C LEU A 31 38.21 -22.14 30.17
N VAL A 32 37.12 -22.92 30.19
CA VAL A 32 36.01 -22.73 29.25
C VAL A 32 35.42 -21.32 29.40
N PHE A 33 35.17 -20.88 30.64
CA PHE A 33 34.65 -19.55 30.91
C PHE A 33 35.61 -18.43 30.44
N LEU A 34 36.92 -18.64 30.58
CA LEU A 34 37.95 -17.72 30.10
C LEU A 34 37.94 -17.63 28.57
N VAL A 35 37.78 -18.75 27.85
CA VAL A 35 37.64 -18.76 26.39
C VAL A 35 36.41 -17.97 25.93
N PHE A 36 35.26 -18.17 26.58
CA PHE A 36 34.05 -17.40 26.28
C PHE A 36 34.23 -15.91 26.58
N THR A 37 34.87 -15.57 27.70
CA THR A 37 35.13 -14.18 28.09
C THR A 37 36.08 -13.50 27.11
N ALA A 38 37.19 -14.17 26.74
CA ALA A 38 38.13 -13.68 25.76
C ALA A 38 37.47 -13.49 24.39
N ARG A 39 36.60 -14.43 23.97
CA ARG A 39 35.84 -14.30 22.72
C ARG A 39 34.84 -13.14 22.76
N PHE A 40 34.15 -12.96 23.88
CA PHE A 40 33.22 -11.85 24.09
C PHE A 40 33.94 -10.49 24.02
N LEU A 41 35.08 -10.36 24.71
CA LEU A 41 35.92 -9.16 24.66
C LEU A 41 36.48 -8.92 23.25
N TYR A 42 36.94 -9.97 22.57
CA TYR A 42 37.41 -9.87 21.19
C TYR A 42 36.33 -9.29 20.28
N ILE A 43 35.09 -9.81 20.34
CA ILE A 43 33.97 -9.31 19.53
C ILE A 43 33.58 -7.87 19.92
N GLY A 44 33.56 -7.57 21.22
CA GLY A 44 33.21 -6.23 21.73
C GLY A 44 34.21 -5.14 21.31
N ILE A 45 35.52 -5.48 21.26
CA ILE A 45 36.59 -4.56 20.87
C ILE A 45 36.75 -4.51 19.36
N SER A 46 36.82 -5.65 18.68
CA SER A 46 37.05 -5.71 17.23
C SER A 46 35.88 -5.15 16.43
N LYS A 47 34.66 -5.18 17.00
CA LYS A 47 33.39 -4.82 16.35
C LYS A 47 33.24 -5.44 14.96
N THR A 48 33.94 -6.54 14.70
CA THR A 48 34.02 -7.21 13.41
C THR A 48 33.90 -8.71 13.62
N VAL A 49 32.99 -9.34 12.89
CA VAL A 49 32.77 -10.79 12.93
C VAL A 49 32.67 -11.26 11.49
N ASN A 50 33.50 -12.22 11.09
CA ASN A 50 33.52 -12.81 9.74
C ASN A 50 33.65 -11.77 8.60
N GLY A 51 34.44 -10.71 8.80
CA GLY A 51 34.65 -9.65 7.80
C GLY A 51 33.54 -8.59 7.74
N GLU A 52 32.45 -8.75 8.50
CA GLU A 52 31.39 -7.74 8.61
C GLU A 52 31.61 -6.83 9.82
N ASN A 53 31.47 -5.53 9.60
CA ASN A 53 31.53 -4.51 10.66
C ASN A 53 30.17 -4.45 11.39
N LEU A 54 30.16 -4.92 12.64
CA LEU A 54 28.95 -4.92 13.49
C LEU A 54 28.39 -3.51 13.66
N SER A 55 29.23 -2.47 13.67
CA SER A 55 28.76 -1.09 13.81
C SER A 55 28.00 -0.58 12.59
N GLU A 56 28.33 -1.04 11.38
CA GLU A 56 27.58 -0.73 10.17
C GLU A 56 26.25 -1.47 10.15
N ARG A 57 26.26 -2.76 10.51
CA ARG A 57 25.06 -3.58 10.63
C ARG A 57 24.08 -3.01 11.67
N THR A 58 24.59 -2.53 12.80
CA THR A 58 23.79 -1.82 13.80
C THR A 58 23.22 -0.50 13.25
N LYS A 59 24.00 0.28 12.50
CA LYS A 59 23.48 1.50 11.83
C LYS A 59 22.38 1.18 10.83
N GLU A 60 22.46 0.06 10.10
CA GLU A 60 21.41 -0.38 9.19
C GLU A 60 20.12 -0.79 9.91
N LEU A 61 20.23 -1.48 11.06
CA LEU A 61 19.08 -1.81 11.91
C LEU A 61 18.33 -0.57 12.39
N TYR A 62 19.08 0.50 12.67
CA TYR A 62 18.53 1.78 13.12
C TYR A 62 18.14 2.73 11.97
N LYS A 63 18.38 2.40 10.70
CA LYS A 63 17.89 3.18 9.57
C LYS A 63 16.44 2.82 9.28
N ARG A 64 15.54 3.81 9.35
CA ARG A 64 14.18 3.70 8.82
C ARG A 64 14.12 4.41 7.47
N ASN A 65 13.84 3.64 6.43
CA ASN A 65 13.56 4.18 5.10
C ASN A 65 12.06 4.43 4.97
N GLN A 66 11.65 5.69 4.95
CA GLN A 66 10.29 6.08 4.62
C GLN A 66 10.25 6.55 3.16
N ILE A 67 9.51 5.82 2.32
CA ILE A 67 9.23 6.25 0.95
C ILE A 67 8.10 7.28 0.99
N ILE A 68 8.34 8.45 0.41
CA ILE A 68 7.33 9.49 0.24
C ILE A 68 6.81 9.38 -1.19
N LYS A 69 5.61 8.82 -1.34
CA LYS A 69 5.01 8.55 -2.65
C LYS A 69 4.70 9.84 -3.41
N ALA A 70 5.06 9.88 -4.69
CA ALA A 70 4.68 10.95 -5.59
C ALA A 70 3.20 10.83 -5.96
N THR A 71 2.53 11.98 -6.02
CA THR A 71 1.17 12.05 -6.55
C THR A 71 1.22 12.10 -8.08
N ARG A 72 0.41 11.27 -8.73
CA ARG A 72 0.20 11.25 -10.16
C ARG A 72 -0.52 12.52 -10.60
N GLY A 73 0.01 13.19 -11.63
CA GLY A 73 -0.54 14.44 -12.14
C GLY A 73 -2.00 14.34 -12.58
N THR A 74 -2.74 15.43 -12.47
CA THR A 74 -4.14 15.54 -12.91
C THR A 74 -4.20 15.76 -14.42
N ILE A 75 -5.17 15.13 -15.09
CA ILE A 75 -5.52 15.42 -16.47
C ILE A 75 -6.72 16.38 -16.44
N TYR A 76 -6.54 17.56 -17.02
CA TYR A 76 -7.54 18.60 -17.16
C TYR A 76 -8.02 18.70 -18.61
N ASP A 77 -9.23 19.20 -18.79
CA ASP A 77 -9.70 19.71 -20.06
C ASP A 77 -9.06 21.08 -20.38
N ARG A 78 -9.40 21.65 -21.54
CA ARG A 78 -8.85 22.94 -22.00
C ARG A 78 -9.20 24.14 -21.08
N ASN A 79 -10.22 24.02 -20.25
CA ASN A 79 -10.74 25.05 -19.35
C ASN A 79 -10.34 24.81 -17.89
N GLY A 80 -9.54 23.78 -17.61
CA GLY A 80 -9.08 23.44 -16.26
C GLY A 80 -10.05 22.55 -15.46
N LEU A 81 -11.06 21.95 -16.08
CA LEU A 81 -11.92 20.96 -15.43
C LEU A 81 -11.21 19.61 -15.37
N ALA A 82 -11.22 18.98 -14.21
CA ALA A 82 -10.54 17.71 -14.01
C ALA A 82 -11.27 16.57 -14.73
N ILE A 83 -10.53 15.86 -15.60
CA ILE A 83 -10.98 14.67 -16.32
C ILE A 83 -10.51 13.39 -15.62
N ALA A 84 -9.29 13.40 -15.05
CA ALA A 84 -8.76 12.29 -14.27
C ALA A 84 -7.83 12.78 -13.16
N GLU A 85 -8.05 12.31 -11.94
CA GLU A 85 -7.30 12.72 -10.74
C GLU A 85 -6.82 11.52 -9.94
N GLU A 86 -5.70 11.69 -9.23
CA GLU A 86 -5.33 10.71 -8.22
C GLU A 86 -6.34 10.71 -7.08
N SER A 87 -6.71 9.52 -6.63
CA SER A 87 -7.55 9.31 -5.46
C SER A 87 -7.10 8.07 -4.71
N HIS A 88 -7.78 7.76 -3.61
CA HIS A 88 -7.53 6.56 -2.83
C HIS A 88 -8.83 5.78 -2.65
N LEU A 89 -8.74 4.48 -2.89
CA LEU A 89 -9.76 3.53 -2.46
C LEU A 89 -9.30 2.89 -1.15
N TYR A 90 -10.27 2.51 -0.32
CA TYR A 90 -9.99 1.97 0.98
C TYR A 90 -10.58 0.57 1.14
N THR A 91 -9.80 -0.32 1.73
CA THR A 91 -10.28 -1.62 2.21
C THR A 91 -10.43 -1.55 3.73
N ILE A 92 -11.65 -1.75 4.21
CA ILE A 92 -11.95 -1.79 5.64
C ILE A 92 -11.54 -3.14 6.24
N TYR A 93 -10.92 -3.08 7.42
CA TYR A 93 -10.65 -4.26 8.23
C TYR A 93 -10.95 -3.98 9.70
N ALA A 94 -11.24 -5.05 10.44
CA ALA A 94 -11.56 -5.01 11.85
C ALA A 94 -10.54 -5.81 12.64
N ILE A 95 -9.96 -5.22 13.68
CA ILE A 95 -9.09 -5.88 14.64
C ILE A 95 -9.97 -6.53 15.72
N LEU A 96 -9.77 -7.82 15.99
CA LEU A 96 -10.54 -8.59 16.96
C LEU A 96 -9.72 -8.97 18.20
N ASP A 97 -8.39 -8.88 18.12
CA ASP A 97 -7.51 -9.28 19.20
C ASP A 97 -7.50 -8.26 20.35
N LYS A 98 -7.80 -8.73 21.57
CA LYS A 98 -7.89 -7.89 22.77
C LYS A 98 -6.55 -7.30 23.21
N SER A 99 -5.42 -7.84 22.74
CA SER A 99 -4.09 -7.29 22.99
C SER A 99 -3.85 -5.95 22.27
N SER A 100 -4.66 -5.62 21.26
CA SER A 100 -4.55 -4.34 20.56
C SER A 100 -5.15 -3.22 21.41
N ILE A 101 -4.30 -2.57 22.19
CA ILE A 101 -4.60 -1.39 22.99
C ILE A 101 -3.66 -0.25 22.63
N ASN A 102 -4.14 0.99 22.67
CA ASN A 102 -3.29 2.15 22.42
C ASN A 102 -2.51 2.57 23.68
N TYR A 103 -1.60 3.55 23.52
CA TYR A 103 -0.78 4.13 24.58
C TYR A 103 -1.56 4.75 25.76
N LYS A 104 -2.88 4.93 25.63
CA LYS A 104 -3.79 5.41 26.69
C LYS A 104 -4.65 4.28 27.27
N ASN A 105 -4.27 3.02 27.08
CA ASN A 105 -5.03 1.83 27.48
C ASN A 105 -6.47 1.78 26.91
N LYS A 106 -6.73 2.40 25.76
CA LYS A 106 -8.04 2.30 25.09
C LYS A 106 -8.03 1.15 24.08
N PRO A 107 -9.15 0.41 23.93
CA PRO A 107 -9.29 -0.66 22.94
C PRO A 107 -9.04 -0.16 21.51
N GLU A 108 -8.12 -0.83 20.80
CA GLU A 108 -7.97 -0.76 19.35
C GLU A 108 -8.52 -2.03 18.66
N TYR A 109 -9.43 -2.74 19.32
CA TYR A 109 -10.16 -3.88 18.79
C TYR A 109 -11.68 -3.63 18.85
N VAL A 110 -12.45 -4.41 18.09
CA VAL A 110 -13.91 -4.31 18.07
C VAL A 110 -14.49 -4.77 19.42
N VAL A 111 -15.02 -3.81 20.18
CA VAL A 111 -15.61 -4.05 21.51
C VAL A 111 -17.04 -4.59 21.38
N ASN A 112 -17.92 -3.84 20.70
CA ASN A 112 -19.32 -4.23 20.50
C ASN A 112 -19.53 -4.67 19.05
N LYS A 113 -19.56 -6.00 18.82
CA LYS A 113 -19.68 -6.57 17.47
C LYS A 113 -21.05 -6.31 16.84
N SER A 114 -22.13 -6.36 17.62
CA SER A 114 -23.50 -6.16 17.13
C SER A 114 -23.71 -4.70 16.68
N GLU A 115 -23.36 -3.74 17.54
CA GLU A 115 -23.46 -2.30 17.19
C GLU A 115 -22.55 -1.93 16.02
N THR A 116 -21.32 -2.49 15.98
CA THR A 116 -20.39 -2.29 14.87
C THR A 116 -20.99 -2.80 13.57
N ALA A 117 -21.62 -3.98 13.59
CA ALA A 117 -22.23 -4.57 12.42
C ALA A 117 -23.41 -3.72 11.89
N GLU A 118 -24.31 -3.27 12.76
CA GLU A 118 -25.43 -2.40 12.39
C GLU A 118 -24.98 -1.06 11.80
N LYS A 119 -23.97 -0.43 12.41
CA LYS A 119 -23.42 0.84 11.93
C LYS A 119 -22.73 0.68 10.58
N LEU A 120 -21.94 -0.37 10.39
CA LEU A 120 -21.25 -0.64 9.12
C LEU A 120 -22.23 -1.01 8.00
N ALA A 121 -23.34 -1.70 8.30
CA ALA A 121 -24.38 -2.04 7.32
C ALA A 121 -25.05 -0.82 6.66
N LYS A 122 -25.00 0.36 7.31
CA LYS A 122 -25.52 1.62 6.75
C LYS A 122 -24.65 2.19 5.61
N VAL A 123 -23.41 1.70 5.46
CA VAL A 123 -22.43 2.23 4.49
C VAL A 123 -21.94 1.16 3.53
N LEU A 124 -21.72 -0.06 4.04
CA LEU A 124 -21.28 -1.20 3.24
C LEU A 124 -22.49 -1.83 2.54
N PRO A 125 -22.35 -2.31 1.29
CA PRO A 125 -23.38 -3.07 0.60
C PRO A 125 -23.45 -4.52 1.15
N MET A 126 -23.66 -4.66 2.47
CA MET A 126 -23.69 -5.94 3.19
C MET A 126 -24.65 -5.84 4.39
N SER A 127 -25.41 -6.90 4.67
CA SER A 127 -26.30 -6.95 5.83
C SER A 127 -25.53 -6.99 7.15
N ALA A 128 -26.16 -6.47 8.22
CA ALA A 128 -25.59 -6.50 9.56
C ALA A 128 -25.24 -7.94 10.00
N ASP A 129 -26.09 -8.92 9.72
CA ASP A 129 -25.83 -10.32 10.06
C ASP A 129 -24.55 -10.87 9.42
N LYS A 130 -24.33 -10.57 8.13
CA LYS A 130 -23.10 -10.98 7.45
C LYS A 130 -21.87 -10.29 8.03
N ILE A 131 -21.96 -9.00 8.34
CA ILE A 131 -20.87 -8.25 8.99
C ILE A 131 -20.58 -8.85 10.37
N TYR A 132 -21.60 -9.20 11.15
CA TYR A 132 -21.46 -9.83 12.45
C TYR A 132 -20.77 -11.20 12.35
N GLN A 133 -21.09 -11.99 11.33
CA GLN A 133 -20.40 -13.25 11.02
C GLN A 133 -18.91 -13.02 10.74
N TYR A 134 -18.54 -12.00 9.96
CA TYR A 134 -17.14 -11.64 9.76
C TYR A 134 -16.45 -11.26 11.08
N LEU A 135 -17.12 -10.52 11.95
CA LEU A 135 -16.59 -10.13 13.27
C LEU A 135 -16.52 -11.30 14.26
N THR A 136 -17.13 -12.46 13.94
CA THR A 136 -17.15 -13.66 14.78
C THR A 136 -16.63 -14.87 13.99
N PRO A 137 -15.33 -14.85 13.61
CA PRO A 137 -14.74 -15.94 12.87
C PRO A 137 -14.72 -17.23 13.70
N LYS A 138 -14.84 -18.38 13.03
CA LYS A 138 -14.81 -19.72 13.66
C LYS A 138 -13.51 -20.00 14.41
N HIS A 139 -12.40 -19.42 13.95
CA HIS A 139 -11.08 -19.52 14.58
C HIS A 139 -10.65 -18.15 15.09
N LYS A 140 -9.80 -18.13 16.12
CA LYS A 140 -9.18 -16.89 16.60
C LYS A 140 -8.40 -16.24 15.45
N ALA A 141 -8.79 -15.02 15.11
CA ALA A 141 -8.13 -14.21 14.11
C ALA A 141 -7.74 -12.88 14.73
N PHE A 142 -6.54 -12.39 14.42
CA PHE A 142 -6.11 -11.06 14.86
C PHE A 142 -6.97 -9.96 14.24
N GLN A 143 -7.26 -10.10 12.95
CA GLN A 143 -8.06 -9.17 12.16
C GLN A 143 -8.88 -9.90 11.10
N VAL A 144 -9.94 -9.24 10.62
CA VAL A 144 -10.83 -9.73 9.56
C VAL A 144 -11.11 -8.64 8.53
N GLN A 145 -11.35 -9.04 7.28
CA GLN A 145 -11.78 -8.18 6.17
C GLN A 145 -13.16 -8.58 5.70
N PHE A 146 -13.94 -7.64 5.18
CA PHE A 146 -15.34 -7.83 4.79
C PHE A 146 -15.51 -8.19 3.29
N GLY A 147 -14.54 -8.88 2.72
CA GLY A 147 -14.53 -9.28 1.32
C GLY A 147 -14.63 -8.12 0.32
N THR A 148 -15.30 -8.37 -0.80
CA THR A 148 -15.49 -7.38 -1.88
C THR A 148 -16.30 -6.17 -1.45
N ALA A 149 -17.32 -6.36 -0.60
CA ALA A 149 -18.15 -5.28 -0.08
C ALA A 149 -17.40 -4.37 0.91
N GLY A 150 -16.33 -4.86 1.53
CA GLY A 150 -15.42 -4.07 2.37
C GLY A 150 -14.28 -3.40 1.61
N SER A 151 -14.16 -3.65 0.30
CA SER A 151 -13.08 -3.15 -0.54
C SER A 151 -13.58 -2.10 -1.51
N GLY A 152 -12.68 -1.24 -2.01
CA GLY A 152 -13.06 -0.23 -2.99
C GLY A 152 -13.89 0.93 -2.43
N LEU A 153 -13.79 1.19 -1.12
CA LEU A 153 -14.53 2.28 -0.49
C LEU A 153 -13.98 3.63 -0.92
N THR A 154 -14.88 4.56 -1.22
CA THR A 154 -14.53 5.96 -1.51
C THR A 154 -14.08 6.69 -0.25
N SER A 155 -13.34 7.79 -0.42
CA SER A 155 -13.00 8.71 0.68
C SER A 155 -14.23 9.19 1.45
N LYS A 156 -15.38 9.38 0.77
CA LYS A 156 -16.65 9.74 1.39
C LYS A 156 -17.19 8.64 2.31
N GLN A 157 -17.14 7.37 1.88
CA GLN A 157 -17.56 6.22 2.70
C GLN A 157 -16.64 6.03 3.90
N LYS A 158 -15.31 6.12 3.70
CA LYS A 158 -14.34 6.08 4.79
C LYS A 158 -14.65 7.13 5.87
N LYS A 159 -14.81 8.40 5.48
CA LYS A 159 -15.12 9.49 6.41
C LYS A 159 -16.42 9.25 7.20
N LYS A 160 -17.45 8.70 6.54
CA LYS A 160 -18.71 8.32 7.22
C LYS A 160 -18.48 7.26 8.30
N ILE A 161 -17.66 6.24 8.03
CA ILE A 161 -17.36 5.18 8.99
C ILE A 161 -16.46 5.69 10.12
N GLU A 162 -15.45 6.50 9.82
CA GLU A 162 -14.59 7.13 10.84
C GLU A 162 -15.39 8.02 11.80
N ALA A 163 -16.39 8.75 11.28
CA ALA A 163 -17.29 9.57 12.09
C ALA A 163 -18.13 8.75 13.10
N MET A 164 -18.33 7.45 12.86
CA MET A 164 -19.02 6.55 13.79
C MET A 164 -18.17 6.15 15.00
N LYS A 165 -16.86 6.47 14.99
CA LYS A 165 -15.91 6.23 16.08
C LYS A 165 -15.91 4.78 16.60
N LEU A 166 -15.98 3.83 15.67
CA LEU A 166 -15.99 2.40 15.97
C LEU A 166 -14.57 1.92 16.36
N PRO A 167 -14.36 1.39 17.58
CA PRO A 167 -13.05 0.89 17.99
C PRO A 167 -12.65 -0.35 17.16
N GLY A 168 -11.37 -0.46 16.85
CA GLY A 168 -10.81 -1.56 16.06
C GLY A 168 -11.14 -1.58 14.57
N ILE A 169 -11.88 -0.59 14.06
CA ILE A 169 -12.08 -0.42 12.62
C ILE A 169 -10.94 0.43 12.04
N LYS A 170 -10.26 -0.12 11.04
CA LYS A 170 -9.13 0.50 10.37
C LYS A 170 -9.27 0.33 8.85
N PHE A 171 -8.43 1.04 8.10
CA PHE A 171 -8.47 1.05 6.64
C PHE A 171 -7.09 0.86 6.05
N LEU A 172 -7.00 0.03 5.01
CA LEU A 172 -5.86 -0.03 4.12
C LEU A 172 -6.14 0.88 2.93
N ALA A 173 -5.27 1.85 2.67
CA ALA A 173 -5.38 2.72 1.51
C ALA A 173 -4.69 2.10 0.30
N THR A 174 -5.37 2.11 -0.83
CA THR A 174 -4.87 1.66 -2.12
C THR A 174 -4.93 2.84 -3.10
N PRO A 175 -3.83 3.16 -3.80
CA PRO A 175 -3.85 4.23 -4.78
C PRO A 175 -4.81 3.89 -5.92
N SER A 176 -5.56 4.89 -6.39
CA SER A 176 -6.61 4.72 -7.37
C SER A 176 -6.72 5.94 -8.27
N ARG A 177 -7.25 5.76 -9.48
CA ARG A 177 -7.52 6.87 -10.39
C ARG A 177 -9.02 7.15 -10.39
N LEU A 178 -9.38 8.42 -10.20
CA LEU A 178 -10.76 8.89 -10.23
C LEU A 178 -11.06 9.47 -11.62
N TYR A 179 -12.15 8.98 -12.25
CA TYR A 179 -12.70 9.54 -13.49
C TYR A 179 -14.13 10.03 -13.21
N PRO A 180 -14.32 11.33 -12.90
CA PRO A 180 -15.61 11.84 -12.42
C PRO A 180 -16.73 11.77 -13.47
N ASN A 181 -16.40 11.81 -14.76
CA ASN A 181 -17.36 12.03 -15.85
C ASN A 181 -17.95 10.72 -16.44
N GLY A 182 -17.72 9.57 -15.82
CA GLY A 182 -18.29 8.29 -16.28
C GLY A 182 -17.80 7.90 -17.69
N ASN A 183 -18.72 7.61 -18.61
CA ASN A 183 -18.38 7.30 -20.01
C ASN A 183 -18.07 8.61 -20.75
N PHE A 184 -16.84 9.10 -20.60
CA PHE A 184 -16.39 10.38 -21.13
C PHE A 184 -15.00 10.22 -21.72
N ALA A 185 -14.88 10.37 -23.05
CA ALA A 185 -13.61 10.31 -23.76
C ALA A 185 -12.75 9.08 -23.37
N SER A 186 -13.40 7.95 -23.06
CA SER A 186 -12.78 6.83 -22.35
C SER A 186 -11.56 6.26 -23.07
N HIS A 187 -11.57 6.24 -24.40
CA HIS A 187 -10.45 5.75 -25.22
C HIS A 187 -9.33 6.78 -25.40
N VAL A 188 -9.69 8.06 -25.43
CA VAL A 188 -8.75 9.18 -25.56
C VAL A 188 -7.98 9.33 -24.25
N VAL A 189 -8.69 9.50 -23.13
CA VAL A 189 -8.10 9.61 -21.79
C VAL A 189 -7.43 8.28 -21.42
N GLY A 190 -8.12 7.17 -21.68
CA GLY A 190 -7.67 5.84 -21.34
C GLY A 190 -7.87 5.53 -19.87
N LEU A 191 -6.96 4.72 -19.32
CA LEU A 191 -7.04 4.31 -17.92
C LEU A 191 -5.67 4.03 -17.31
N ALA A 192 -5.56 4.33 -16.02
CA ALA A 192 -4.49 3.94 -15.12
C ALA A 192 -5.00 2.97 -14.05
N GLN A 193 -4.15 2.04 -13.65
CA GLN A 193 -4.47 1.00 -12.66
C GLN A 193 -3.36 0.85 -11.64
N PRO A 194 -3.68 0.45 -10.40
CA PRO A 194 -2.66 0.09 -9.43
C PRO A 194 -1.96 -1.20 -9.88
N ILE A 195 -0.65 -1.13 -10.08
CA ILE A 195 0.20 -2.28 -10.37
C ILE A 195 1.14 -2.47 -9.18
N TYR A 196 1.22 -3.72 -8.70
CA TYR A 196 2.14 -4.09 -7.63
C TYR A 196 3.56 -4.22 -8.19
N ASP A 197 4.48 -3.43 -7.63
CA ASP A 197 5.89 -3.49 -7.93
C ASP A 197 6.62 -4.32 -6.87
N LYS A 198 7.12 -5.49 -7.31
CA LYS A 198 7.88 -6.42 -6.47
C LYS A 198 9.16 -5.80 -5.92
N LYS A 199 9.78 -4.85 -6.62
CA LYS A 199 11.05 -4.23 -6.21
C LYS A 199 10.85 -3.25 -5.06
N THR A 200 9.77 -2.48 -5.10
CA THR A 200 9.45 -1.48 -4.08
C THR A 200 8.47 -1.98 -3.02
N ASN A 201 7.96 -3.21 -3.18
CA ASN A 201 6.92 -3.82 -2.35
C ASN A 201 5.71 -2.87 -2.16
N ALA A 202 5.33 -2.16 -3.22
CA ALA A 202 4.32 -1.11 -3.19
C ALA A 202 3.42 -1.18 -4.42
N GLN A 203 2.19 -0.67 -4.30
CA GLN A 203 1.31 -0.46 -5.45
C GLN A 203 1.51 0.95 -5.98
N ASN A 204 1.66 1.08 -7.29
CA ASN A 204 1.79 2.37 -7.98
C ASN A 204 0.75 2.45 -9.10
N LEU A 205 0.19 3.64 -9.34
CA LEU A 205 -0.68 3.86 -10.51
C LEU A 205 0.15 3.91 -11.79
N VAL A 206 -0.20 3.04 -12.73
CA VAL A 206 0.42 2.97 -14.06
C VAL A 206 -0.67 3.14 -15.11
N GLY A 207 -0.45 4.07 -16.04
CA GLY A 207 -1.30 4.24 -17.22
C GLY A 207 -1.16 3.05 -18.18
N THR A 208 -2.27 2.45 -18.56
CA THR A 208 -2.32 1.24 -19.41
C THR A 208 -3.05 1.45 -20.73
N MET A 209 -3.84 2.53 -20.88
CA MET A 209 -4.49 2.89 -22.15
C MET A 209 -4.47 4.41 -22.39
N GLY A 210 -4.65 4.83 -23.64
CA GLY A 210 -4.85 6.23 -24.03
C GLY A 210 -3.75 7.18 -23.57
N ILE A 211 -4.14 8.42 -23.28
CA ILE A 211 -3.29 9.49 -22.75
C ILE A 211 -2.62 9.08 -21.43
N GLU A 212 -3.33 8.36 -20.55
CA GLU A 212 -2.77 7.84 -19.31
C GLU A 212 -1.52 6.98 -19.56
N ALA A 213 -1.56 6.09 -20.56
CA ALA A 213 -0.40 5.27 -20.95
C ALA A 213 0.67 6.09 -21.66
N TYR A 214 0.29 6.87 -22.67
CA TYR A 214 1.24 7.63 -23.48
C TYR A 214 2.07 8.59 -22.63
N PHE A 215 1.43 9.32 -21.71
CA PHE A 215 2.08 10.27 -20.81
C PHE A 215 2.39 9.67 -19.43
N ASN A 216 2.45 8.34 -19.29
CA ASN A 216 2.66 7.71 -17.98
C ASN A 216 3.92 8.26 -17.28
N LYS A 217 5.02 8.44 -18.00
CA LYS A 217 6.27 8.99 -17.45
C LYS A 217 6.09 10.42 -16.90
N THR A 218 5.34 11.25 -17.61
CA THR A 218 5.06 12.64 -17.22
C THR A 218 4.12 12.69 -16.01
N LEU A 219 3.11 11.82 -16.01
CA LEU A 219 2.08 11.76 -14.98
C LEU A 219 2.56 11.09 -13.68
N THR A 220 3.50 10.13 -13.69
CA THR A 220 3.86 9.37 -12.48
C THR A 220 4.67 10.16 -11.45
N GLY A 221 5.54 11.07 -11.87
CA GLY A 221 6.46 11.76 -10.97
C GLY A 221 7.60 10.85 -10.47
N THR A 222 8.21 11.20 -9.34
CA THR A 222 9.33 10.47 -8.73
C THR A 222 9.21 10.47 -7.21
N ASP A 223 9.12 9.27 -6.63
CA ASP A 223 9.05 9.06 -5.19
C ASP A 223 10.26 9.69 -4.47
N GLY A 224 9.97 10.41 -3.39
CA GLY A 224 10.96 10.86 -2.42
C GLY A 224 11.31 9.76 -1.44
N TYR A 225 12.35 9.98 -0.65
CA TYR A 225 12.62 9.13 0.50
C TYR A 225 13.24 9.93 1.63
N ARG A 226 12.95 9.50 2.85
CA ARG A 226 13.58 10.01 4.07
C ARG A 226 14.19 8.82 4.79
N ILE A 227 15.51 8.87 4.98
CA ILE A 227 16.24 7.93 5.83
C ILE A 227 16.51 8.67 7.14
N SER A 228 15.97 8.16 8.23
CA SER A 228 16.25 8.65 9.58
C SER A 228 16.84 7.54 10.44
N SER A 229 17.86 7.86 11.24
CA SER A 229 18.33 6.98 12.31
C SER A 229 17.38 7.08 13.50
N VAL A 230 16.73 5.99 13.85
CA VAL A 230 15.88 5.86 15.05
C VAL A 230 16.56 4.95 16.06
N ASP A 231 16.34 5.17 17.36
CA ASP A 231 16.79 4.24 18.39
C ASP A 231 15.90 2.98 18.50
N ALA A 232 16.20 2.10 19.46
CA ALA A 232 15.42 0.88 19.70
C ALA A 232 13.99 1.15 20.20
N SER A 233 13.69 2.38 20.61
CA SER A 233 12.38 2.87 21.05
C SER A 233 11.67 3.72 19.98
N GLU A 234 12.16 3.68 18.74
CA GLU A 234 11.68 4.44 17.58
C GLU A 234 11.82 5.98 17.68
N TYR A 235 12.60 6.48 18.65
CA TYR A 235 12.88 7.91 18.76
C TYR A 235 13.94 8.33 17.74
N GLN A 236 13.70 9.45 17.05
CA GLN A 236 14.67 9.99 16.10
C GLN A 236 15.91 10.46 16.85
N MET A 237 17.08 9.94 16.48
CA MET A 237 18.33 10.35 17.10
C MET A 237 18.66 11.80 16.70
N PRO A 238 18.88 12.73 17.66
CA PRO A 238 19.13 14.15 17.38
C PRO A 238 20.30 14.42 16.42
N ASN A 239 21.29 13.53 16.38
CA ASN A 239 22.50 13.64 15.56
C ASN A 239 22.57 12.57 14.45
N GLY A 240 21.44 11.94 14.10
CA GLY A 240 21.40 10.93 13.05
C GLY A 240 21.57 11.54 11.65
N ASN A 241 22.39 10.93 10.80
CA ASN A 241 22.52 11.34 9.40
C ASN A 241 21.16 11.19 8.69
N GLN A 242 20.54 12.31 8.33
CA GLN A 242 19.30 12.33 7.59
C GLN A 242 19.59 12.40 6.09
N VAL A 243 19.30 11.34 5.34
CA VAL A 243 19.31 11.40 3.88
C VAL A 243 17.88 11.69 3.43
N TYR A 244 17.69 12.85 2.81
CA TYR A 244 16.38 13.26 2.31
C TYR A 244 16.46 13.53 0.81
N ARG A 245 15.65 12.82 0.04
CA ARG A 245 15.35 13.16 -1.34
C ARG A 245 13.92 13.68 -1.41
N PRO A 246 13.69 14.93 -1.84
CA PRO A 246 12.35 15.45 -1.99
C PRO A 246 11.57 14.63 -3.02
N VAL A 247 10.28 14.46 -2.75
CA VAL A 247 9.33 13.89 -3.71
C VAL A 247 9.09 14.89 -4.84
N LYS A 248 8.97 14.39 -6.08
CA LYS A 248 8.54 15.18 -7.23
C LYS A 248 7.21 14.62 -7.72
N ASN A 249 6.13 15.37 -7.57
CA ASN A 249 4.83 14.95 -8.09
C ASN A 249 4.86 14.89 -9.61
N GLY A 250 3.96 14.10 -10.19
CA GLY A 250 3.73 14.07 -11.62
C GLY A 250 3.22 15.40 -12.14
N ASN A 251 3.56 15.70 -13.39
CA ASN A 251 3.09 16.93 -14.03
C ASN A 251 1.62 16.77 -14.42
N ASN A 252 0.86 17.86 -14.26
CA ASN A 252 -0.49 17.94 -14.78
C ASN A 252 -0.47 18.04 -16.31
N LEU A 253 -1.53 17.53 -16.95
CA LEU A 253 -1.75 17.63 -18.39
C LEU A 253 -3.01 18.44 -18.65
N TYR A 254 -2.96 19.33 -19.64
CA TYR A 254 -4.13 20.04 -20.15
C TYR A 254 -4.41 19.54 -21.56
N LEU A 255 -5.58 18.94 -21.75
CA LEU A 255 -6.02 18.44 -23.04
C LEU A 255 -6.64 19.56 -23.86
N THR A 256 -6.79 19.30 -25.16
CA THR A 256 -7.57 20.17 -26.05
C THR A 256 -9.07 19.95 -25.93
N LEU A 257 -9.47 18.84 -25.28
CA LEU A 257 -10.88 18.49 -25.08
C LEU A 257 -11.61 19.59 -24.33
N ASP A 258 -12.81 19.88 -24.78
CA ASP A 258 -13.78 20.71 -24.09
C ASP A 258 -14.81 19.80 -23.41
N SER A 259 -14.92 19.87 -22.08
CA SER A 259 -15.80 18.94 -21.35
C SER A 259 -17.28 19.12 -21.69
N GLN A 260 -17.72 20.32 -22.07
CA GLN A 260 -19.11 20.56 -22.45
C GLN A 260 -19.40 19.93 -23.81
N LEU A 261 -18.54 20.17 -24.81
CA LEU A 261 -18.68 19.56 -26.14
C LEU A 261 -18.55 18.04 -26.07
N GLN A 262 -17.59 17.51 -25.31
CA GLN A 262 -17.43 16.07 -25.12
C GLN A 262 -18.66 15.44 -24.49
N SER A 263 -19.24 16.05 -23.44
CA SER A 263 -20.44 15.51 -22.79
C SER A 263 -21.65 15.49 -23.74
N TYR A 264 -21.79 16.54 -24.56
CA TYR A 264 -22.83 16.61 -25.58
C TYR A 264 -22.63 15.51 -26.64
N LEU A 265 -21.41 15.32 -27.13
CA LEU A 265 -21.06 14.27 -28.07
C LEU A 265 -21.35 12.87 -27.50
N GLU A 266 -20.99 12.61 -26.24
CA GLU A 266 -21.27 11.33 -25.58
C GLU A 266 -22.76 11.04 -25.45
N SER A 267 -23.58 12.05 -25.17
CA SER A 267 -25.05 11.90 -25.11
C SER A 267 -25.59 11.49 -26.48
N HIS A 268 -25.26 12.23 -27.53
CA HIS A 268 -25.72 11.94 -28.89
C HIS A 268 -25.26 10.59 -29.42
N MET A 269 -23.99 10.24 -29.19
CA MET A 269 -23.47 8.91 -29.53
C MET A 269 -24.21 7.80 -28.81
N THR A 270 -24.67 8.04 -27.58
CA THR A 270 -25.51 7.09 -26.82
C THR A 270 -26.91 6.96 -27.42
N ASP A 271 -27.50 8.07 -27.85
CA ASP A 271 -28.83 8.07 -28.46
C ASP A 271 -28.82 7.38 -29.83
N VAL A 272 -27.80 7.65 -30.66
CA VAL A 272 -27.56 6.95 -31.93
C VAL A 272 -27.36 5.45 -31.70
N GLN A 273 -26.56 5.07 -30.70
CA GLN A 273 -26.34 3.66 -30.38
C GLN A 273 -27.65 2.96 -30.00
N LYS A 274 -28.51 3.59 -29.20
CA LYS A 274 -29.81 3.01 -28.79
C LYS A 274 -30.78 2.92 -29.96
N ALA A 275 -30.80 3.91 -30.84
CA ALA A 275 -31.77 3.98 -31.93
C ALA A 275 -31.44 2.98 -33.05
N TYR A 276 -30.16 2.72 -33.32
CA TYR A 276 -29.73 2.00 -34.51
C TYR A 276 -28.89 0.74 -34.25
N ASP A 277 -28.49 0.48 -33.00
CA ASP A 277 -27.63 -0.64 -32.58
C ASP A 277 -26.45 -0.94 -33.54
N PRO A 278 -25.62 0.07 -33.88
CA PRO A 278 -24.53 -0.11 -34.82
C PRO A 278 -23.41 -0.97 -34.20
N THR A 279 -22.74 -1.77 -35.03
CA THR A 279 -21.56 -2.55 -34.63
C THR A 279 -20.45 -1.66 -34.04
N SER A 280 -20.20 -0.52 -34.69
CA SER A 280 -19.25 0.49 -34.25
C SER A 280 -19.63 1.86 -34.79
N ILE A 281 -19.38 2.91 -34.01
CA ILE A 281 -19.48 4.30 -34.45
C ILE A 281 -18.33 5.09 -33.88
N THR A 282 -17.85 6.08 -34.62
CA THR A 282 -16.85 7.05 -34.16
C THR A 282 -17.36 8.45 -34.46
N ALA A 283 -16.95 9.42 -33.63
CA ALA A 283 -17.22 10.82 -33.89
C ALA A 283 -16.10 11.67 -33.28
N VAL A 284 -15.68 12.70 -34.04
CA VAL A 284 -14.63 13.63 -33.66
C VAL A 284 -15.10 15.04 -34.00
N VAL A 285 -14.88 15.97 -33.07
CA VAL A 285 -15.11 17.41 -33.26
C VAL A 285 -13.76 18.09 -33.20
N GLU A 286 -13.41 18.80 -34.26
CA GLU A 286 -12.11 19.44 -34.44
C GLU A 286 -12.27 20.95 -34.65
N ASP A 287 -11.37 21.73 -34.07
CA ASP A 287 -11.21 23.14 -34.40
C ASP A 287 -10.43 23.27 -35.72
N MET A 288 -11.12 23.62 -36.80
CA MET A 288 -10.55 23.70 -38.15
C MET A 288 -9.37 24.68 -38.29
N LYS A 289 -9.27 25.70 -37.43
CA LYS A 289 -8.18 26.69 -37.53
C LYS A 289 -6.90 26.19 -36.86
N THR A 290 -7.03 25.37 -35.83
CA THR A 290 -5.91 24.96 -34.97
C THR A 290 -5.58 23.47 -35.01
N GLY A 291 -6.45 22.65 -35.62
CA GLY A 291 -6.34 21.20 -35.62
C GLY A 291 -6.58 20.56 -34.25
N LYS A 292 -7.11 21.32 -33.28
CA LYS A 292 -7.33 20.83 -31.92
C LYS A 292 -8.56 19.95 -31.88
N ILE A 293 -8.41 18.73 -31.34
CA ILE A 293 -9.56 17.85 -31.05
C ILE A 293 -10.29 18.40 -29.82
N LEU A 294 -11.52 18.84 -30.01
CA LEU A 294 -12.39 19.39 -28.95
C LEU A 294 -13.25 18.32 -28.30
N ALA A 295 -13.65 17.30 -29.06
CA ALA A 295 -14.34 16.13 -28.54
C ALA A 295 -14.04 14.92 -29.43
N ALA A 296 -13.95 13.73 -28.83
CA ALA A 296 -13.76 12.49 -29.58
C ALA A 296 -14.37 11.32 -28.80
N SER A 297 -15.14 10.48 -29.48
CA SER A 297 -15.77 9.31 -28.87
C SER A 297 -15.98 8.19 -29.87
N GLN A 298 -16.18 6.98 -29.35
CA GLN A 298 -16.55 5.80 -30.12
C GLN A 298 -17.61 4.97 -29.40
N ARG A 299 -18.28 4.07 -30.13
CA ARG A 299 -18.96 2.90 -29.57
C ARG A 299 -18.45 1.62 -30.25
N PRO A 300 -18.39 0.48 -29.52
CA PRO A 300 -18.71 0.35 -28.10
C PRO A 300 -17.74 1.14 -27.20
N THR A 301 -18.23 1.57 -26.03
CA THR A 301 -17.44 2.32 -25.04
C THR A 301 -17.45 1.65 -23.67
N PHE A 302 -16.61 2.12 -22.77
CA PHE A 302 -16.51 1.63 -21.41
C PHE A 302 -16.45 2.77 -20.40
N ASN A 303 -16.76 2.45 -19.16
CA ASN A 303 -16.61 3.36 -18.03
C ASN A 303 -15.21 3.16 -17.40
N PRO A 304 -14.28 4.13 -17.44
CA PRO A 304 -12.93 3.96 -16.90
C PRO A 304 -12.90 3.80 -15.37
N GLN A 305 -13.88 4.37 -14.65
CA GLN A 305 -14.00 4.25 -13.19
C GLN A 305 -14.41 2.84 -12.75
N THR A 306 -15.42 2.26 -13.40
CA THR A 306 -16.02 0.97 -13.02
C THR A 306 -15.54 -0.20 -13.87
N ARG A 307 -14.85 0.08 -14.98
CA ARG A 307 -14.41 -0.85 -16.03
C ARG A 307 -15.56 -1.57 -16.75
N LYS A 308 -16.81 -1.18 -16.51
CA LYS A 308 -17.97 -1.74 -17.20
C LYS A 308 -17.86 -1.48 -18.70
N GLY A 309 -17.97 -2.53 -19.51
CA GLY A 309 -17.87 -2.47 -20.98
C GLY A 309 -16.46 -2.67 -21.56
N LEU A 310 -15.41 -2.63 -20.73
CA LEU A 310 -14.02 -2.64 -21.21
C LEU A 310 -13.66 -3.89 -22.03
N THR A 311 -14.18 -5.06 -21.66
CA THR A 311 -13.89 -6.32 -22.37
C THR A 311 -14.35 -6.31 -23.83
N LYS A 312 -15.41 -5.57 -24.16
CA LYS A 312 -15.92 -5.41 -25.53
C LYS A 312 -15.35 -4.17 -26.25
N ALA A 313 -14.75 -3.25 -25.51
CA ALA A 313 -14.34 -1.92 -25.98
C ALA A 313 -12.88 -1.60 -25.69
N TYR A 314 -12.00 -2.60 -25.60
CA TYR A 314 -10.57 -2.39 -25.31
C TYR A 314 -9.84 -1.69 -26.45
N ARG A 315 -10.24 -1.95 -27.69
CA ARG A 315 -9.67 -1.37 -28.91
C ARG A 315 -10.09 0.10 -29.07
N ASN A 316 -9.12 0.95 -29.40
CA ASN A 316 -9.34 2.35 -29.71
C ASN A 316 -9.51 2.53 -31.23
N ILE A 317 -10.75 2.40 -31.69
CA ILE A 317 -11.17 2.46 -33.09
C ILE A 317 -10.77 3.81 -33.72
N LEU A 318 -10.73 4.89 -32.93
CA LEU A 318 -10.36 6.22 -33.44
C LEU A 318 -8.95 6.29 -34.03
N VAL A 319 -8.02 5.45 -33.56
CA VAL A 319 -6.60 5.52 -33.93
C VAL A 319 -6.01 4.19 -34.39
N GLN A 320 -6.73 3.07 -34.20
CA GLN A 320 -6.24 1.72 -34.54
C GLN A 320 -6.90 1.15 -35.79
N ASP A 321 -7.98 1.77 -36.27
CA ASP A 321 -8.78 1.24 -37.37
C ASP A 321 -8.63 2.11 -38.61
N THR A 322 -8.63 1.45 -39.76
CA THR A 322 -8.69 2.09 -41.07
C THR A 322 -9.97 1.68 -41.77
N TYR A 323 -10.57 2.60 -42.53
CA TYR A 323 -11.71 2.33 -43.39
C TYR A 323 -11.58 3.12 -44.69
N GLU A 324 -12.24 2.64 -45.74
CA GLU A 324 -12.32 3.36 -47.01
C GLU A 324 -13.30 4.53 -46.87
N PRO A 325 -12.89 5.78 -47.13
CA PRO A 325 -13.73 6.96 -46.88
C PRO A 325 -14.93 7.08 -47.84
N GLY A 326 -14.91 6.40 -48.98
CA GLY A 326 -16.00 6.48 -49.95
C GLY A 326 -16.29 7.93 -50.38
N SER A 327 -17.57 8.30 -50.43
CA SER A 327 -18.00 9.60 -50.94
C SER A 327 -17.54 10.80 -50.12
N VAL A 328 -17.13 10.67 -48.85
CA VAL A 328 -16.67 11.82 -48.05
C VAL A 328 -15.29 12.35 -48.50
N PHE A 329 -14.58 11.59 -49.33
CA PHE A 329 -13.30 12.02 -49.90
C PHE A 329 -13.47 12.95 -51.12
N LYS A 330 -14.64 12.96 -51.74
CA LYS A 330 -14.93 13.79 -52.93
C LYS A 330 -15.15 15.25 -52.52
#